data_AF-A0A800BSU1-F1
#
_entry.id   AF-A0A800BSU1-F1
#
_cell.length_a   1.000
_cell.length_b   1.000
_cell.length_c   1.000
_cell.angle_alpha   90.00
_cell.angle_beta   90.00
_cell.angle_gamma   90.00
#
_symmetry.space_group_name_H-M   'P 1'
#
loop_
_entity.id
_entity.type
_entity.pdbx_description
1 polymer ?
#
loop_
_entity_poly.entity_id
_entity_poly.type
_entity_poly.pdbx_seq_one_letter_code
_entity_poly.pdbx_strand_id
1 'polypeptide(L)'
;MASSEKIGAVMVVGGGIGGIQAALDLAEAGFKVYLVESAPAIGGRMAQLDKTFPTNDCAICILSPKLVECGRHLNIEILANAEVIGLRGEPGRFEVTVKERPRYVDIEKCTGCGACAEACVLEGRIPSEFDEGLGKRAAIYIFYPQATPRKAIVDPEACVYLTRGRCKQTCLEACQADAIDFEQTERERVIEVGAVILAPGYKLYDPSLSEEFG
;
A
#
# COMPACT_ATOMS: atom_id res chain seq x y z
N MET A 1 -39.72 0.73 -16.07
CA MET A 1 -38.79 1.00 -14.95
C MET A 1 -37.41 1.11 -15.56
N ALA A 2 -36.78 2.28 -15.46
CA ALA A 2 -35.45 2.51 -16.01
C ALA A 2 -34.48 1.50 -15.39
N SER A 3 -33.94 0.60 -16.21
CA SER A 3 -32.80 -0.22 -15.81
C SER A 3 -31.67 0.75 -15.50
N SER A 4 -31.37 0.98 -14.22
CA SER A 4 -30.18 1.76 -13.87
C SER A 4 -28.98 1.01 -14.45
N GLU A 5 -28.20 1.70 -15.28
CA GLU A 5 -27.02 1.13 -15.91
C GLU A 5 -26.04 0.75 -14.80
N LYS A 6 -25.82 -0.55 -14.64
CA LYS A 6 -24.93 -1.08 -13.60
C LYS A 6 -23.49 -0.89 -14.03
N ILE A 7 -22.63 -0.53 -13.08
CA ILE A 7 -21.22 -0.31 -13.35
C ILE A 7 -20.45 -1.64 -13.24
N GLY A 8 -19.77 -2.02 -14.32
CA GLY A 8 -18.94 -3.23 -14.42
C GLY A 8 -17.58 -3.14 -13.73
N ALA A 9 -17.51 -2.41 -12.62
CA ALA A 9 -16.29 -2.25 -11.82
C ALA A 9 -16.55 -2.56 -10.35
N VAL A 10 -15.53 -3.07 -9.65
CA VAL A 10 -15.63 -3.44 -8.23
C VAL A 10 -14.48 -2.79 -7.46
N MET A 11 -14.76 -2.24 -6.28
CA MET A 11 -13.72 -1.80 -5.37
C MET A 11 -13.45 -2.86 -4.31
N VAL A 12 -12.19 -3.19 -4.09
CA VAL A 12 -11.74 -4.05 -2.98
C VAL A 12 -10.95 -3.19 -2.01
N VAL A 13 -11.37 -3.14 -0.74
CA VAL A 13 -10.76 -2.31 0.29
C VAL A 13 -9.93 -3.19 1.23
N GLY A 14 -8.60 -3.06 1.14
CA GLY A 14 -7.61 -3.83 1.88
C GLY A 14 -6.86 -4.81 0.97
N GLY A 15 -5.55 -4.62 0.85
CA GLY A 15 -4.63 -5.39 0.01
C GLY A 15 -3.94 -6.54 0.73
N GLY A 16 -4.56 -7.13 1.75
CA GLY A 16 -4.12 -8.41 2.33
C GLY A 16 -4.46 -9.60 1.42
N ILE A 17 -4.07 -10.82 1.81
CA ILE A 17 -4.30 -12.04 1.00
C ILE A 17 -5.76 -12.22 0.55
N GLY A 18 -6.74 -11.92 1.42
CA GLY A 18 -8.15 -12.01 1.08
C GLY A 18 -8.59 -11.00 0.01
N GLY A 19 -8.14 -9.75 0.11
CA GLY A 19 -8.43 -8.73 -0.88
C GLY A 19 -7.69 -8.94 -2.20
N ILE A 20 -6.44 -9.40 -2.15
CA ILE A 20 -5.68 -9.79 -3.34
C ILE A 20 -6.40 -10.91 -4.08
N GLN A 21 -6.84 -11.97 -3.38
CA GLN A 21 -7.57 -13.07 -4.01
C GLN A 21 -8.88 -12.59 -4.63
N ALA A 22 -9.68 -11.81 -3.90
CA ALA A 22 -10.92 -11.25 -4.42
C ALA A 22 -10.69 -10.39 -5.67
N ALA A 23 -9.63 -9.58 -5.68
CA ALA A 23 -9.28 -8.75 -6.82
C ALA A 23 -8.90 -9.59 -8.05
N LEU A 24 -8.09 -10.65 -7.87
CA LEU A 24 -7.71 -11.56 -8.94
C LEU A 24 -8.93 -12.28 -9.52
N ASP A 25 -9.76 -12.90 -8.68
CA ASP A 25 -10.94 -13.65 -9.13
C ASP A 25 -11.93 -12.76 -9.91
N LEU A 26 -12.16 -11.53 -9.45
CA LEU A 26 -13.01 -10.56 -10.14
C LEU A 26 -12.41 -10.10 -11.47
N ALA A 27 -11.10 -9.90 -11.50
CA ALA A 27 -10.40 -9.45 -12.69
C ALA A 27 -10.36 -10.53 -13.78
N GLU A 28 -10.20 -11.81 -13.39
CA GLU A 28 -10.31 -12.99 -14.26
C GLU A 28 -11.75 -13.19 -14.77
N ALA A 29 -12.75 -12.86 -13.96
CA ALA A 29 -14.15 -12.84 -14.38
C ALA A 29 -14.48 -11.67 -15.35
N GLY A 30 -13.51 -10.80 -15.65
CA GLY A 30 -13.63 -9.73 -16.63
C GLY A 30 -14.10 -8.38 -16.06
N PHE A 31 -14.16 -8.22 -14.74
CA PHE A 31 -14.49 -6.93 -14.11
C PHE A 31 -13.26 -6.05 -13.96
N LYS A 32 -13.43 -4.73 -14.10
CA LYS A 32 -12.42 -3.77 -13.65
C LYS A 32 -12.40 -3.74 -12.12
N VAL A 33 -11.22 -3.82 -11.52
CA VAL A 33 -11.05 -3.81 -10.07
C VAL A 33 -10.18 -2.64 -9.65
N TYR A 34 -10.65 -1.91 -8.64
CA TYR A 34 -9.85 -0.94 -7.89
C TYR A 34 -9.48 -1.57 -6.54
N LEU A 35 -8.19 -1.85 -6.33
CA LEU A 35 -7.70 -2.41 -5.07
C LEU A 35 -7.09 -1.29 -4.22
N VAL A 36 -7.82 -0.85 -3.20
CA VAL A 36 -7.41 0.23 -2.30
C VAL A 36 -6.64 -0.35 -1.11
N GLU A 37 -5.44 0.15 -0.84
CA GLU A 37 -4.59 -0.26 0.27
C GLU A 37 -4.03 0.97 1.00
N SER A 38 -4.21 1.01 2.31
CA SER A 38 -3.79 2.15 3.14
C SER A 38 -2.28 2.19 3.32
N ALA A 39 -1.62 1.03 3.37
CA ALA A 39 -0.18 0.91 3.42
C ALA A 39 0.48 1.26 2.07
N PRO A 40 1.79 1.53 2.02
CA PRO A 40 2.48 1.87 0.78
C PRO A 40 2.54 0.74 -0.25
N ALA A 41 2.20 -0.50 0.12
CA ALA A 41 2.16 -1.65 -0.77
C ALA A 41 1.19 -2.73 -0.24
N ILE A 42 0.65 -3.54 -1.15
CA ILE A 42 -0.20 -4.70 -0.84
C ILE A 42 0.62 -5.85 -0.23
N GLY A 43 -0.05 -6.79 0.43
CA GLY A 43 0.51 -7.99 1.07
C GLY A 43 -0.08 -8.26 2.46
N GLY A 44 -0.41 -7.19 3.18
CA GLY A 44 -0.99 -7.26 4.53
C GLY A 44 -0.10 -8.03 5.53
N ARG A 45 -0.73 -8.55 6.59
CA ARG A 45 -0.05 -9.30 7.67
C ARG A 45 0.70 -10.53 7.17
N MET A 46 0.20 -11.17 6.12
CA MET A 46 0.82 -12.37 5.58
C MET A 46 2.23 -12.11 5.05
N ALA A 47 2.51 -10.90 4.55
CA ALA A 47 3.85 -10.52 4.12
C ALA A 47 4.86 -10.42 5.28
N GLN A 48 4.39 -10.22 6.52
CA GLN A 48 5.23 -10.16 7.72
C GLN A 48 5.56 -11.55 8.28
N LEU A 49 4.85 -12.60 7.85
CA LEU A 49 5.07 -13.96 8.35
C LEU A 49 6.28 -14.61 7.67
N ASP A 50 7.06 -15.39 8.42
CA ASP A 50 8.09 -16.24 7.82
C ASP A 50 7.46 -17.49 7.18
N LYS A 51 6.65 -18.24 7.96
CA LYS A 51 6.00 -19.48 7.54
C LYS A 51 4.49 -19.46 7.74
N THR A 52 3.79 -20.34 7.03
CA THR A 52 2.35 -20.58 7.19
C THR A 52 2.07 -22.03 7.57
N PHE A 53 1.36 -22.23 8.67
CA PHE A 53 0.81 -23.54 9.04
C PHE A 53 -0.36 -23.92 8.10
N PRO A 54 -0.68 -25.22 7.94
CA PRO A 54 -0.02 -26.39 8.52
C PRO A 54 1.18 -26.91 7.70
N THR A 55 1.35 -26.44 6.47
CA THR A 55 2.39 -26.95 5.54
C THR A 55 3.79 -26.48 5.89
N ASN A 56 3.90 -25.41 6.67
CA ASN A 56 5.15 -24.75 7.05
C ASN A 56 5.91 -24.19 5.83
N ASP A 57 5.17 -23.86 4.77
CA ASP A 57 5.70 -23.15 3.61
C ASP A 57 6.11 -21.74 3.98
N CYS A 58 7.08 -21.18 3.26
CA CYS A 58 7.41 -19.77 3.40
C CYS A 58 6.24 -18.90 2.93
N ALA A 59 5.79 -17.96 3.76
CA ALA A 59 4.61 -17.16 3.47
C ALA A 59 4.79 -16.32 2.19
N ILE A 60 5.99 -15.75 1.99
CA ILE A 60 6.27 -14.97 0.78
C ILE A 60 6.32 -15.84 -0.47
N CYS A 61 6.66 -17.13 -0.37
CA CYS A 61 6.69 -18.03 -1.53
C CYS A 61 5.29 -18.26 -2.12
N ILE A 62 4.25 -18.27 -1.27
CA ILE A 62 2.86 -18.42 -1.71
C ILE A 62 2.19 -17.08 -2.02
N LEU A 63 2.62 -16.00 -1.35
CA LEU A 63 2.06 -14.66 -1.53
C LEU A 63 2.65 -13.93 -2.75
N SER A 64 3.96 -14.01 -2.96
CA SER A 64 4.68 -13.27 -4.00
C SER A 64 4.12 -13.48 -5.42
N PRO A 65 3.78 -14.71 -5.87
CA PRO A 65 3.14 -14.90 -7.17
C PRO A 65 1.86 -14.09 -7.32
N LYS A 66 1.01 -14.06 -6.28
CA LYS A 66 -0.25 -13.30 -6.28
C LYS A 66 -0.02 -11.79 -6.28
N LEU A 67 1.01 -11.31 -5.57
CA LEU A 67 1.42 -9.91 -5.61
C LEU A 67 1.81 -9.49 -7.03
N VAL A 68 2.69 -10.28 -7.67
CA VAL A 68 3.18 -10.02 -9.03
C VAL A 68 2.05 -10.08 -10.05
N GLU A 69 1.16 -11.07 -9.92
CA GLU A 69 -0.01 -11.22 -10.79
C GLU A 69 -0.95 -10.03 -10.65
N CYS A 70 -1.32 -9.67 -9.42
CA CYS A 70 -2.17 -8.53 -9.13
C CYS A 70 -1.56 -7.21 -9.65
N GLY A 71 -0.27 -7.00 -9.43
CA GLY A 71 0.45 -5.80 -9.86
C GLY A 71 0.65 -5.67 -11.37
N ARG A 72 0.45 -6.74 -12.15
CA ARG A 72 0.58 -6.75 -13.62
C ARG A 72 -0.74 -6.95 -14.35
N HIS A 73 -1.83 -7.20 -13.61
CA HIS A 73 -3.12 -7.51 -14.21
C HIS A 73 -3.77 -6.24 -14.80
N LEU A 74 -4.10 -6.25 -16.09
CA LEU A 74 -4.63 -5.07 -16.80
C LEU A 74 -5.98 -4.57 -16.26
N ASN A 75 -6.79 -5.49 -15.73
CA ASN A 75 -8.07 -5.14 -15.09
C ASN A 75 -7.94 -4.74 -13.62
N ILE A 76 -6.76 -4.75 -13.00
CA ILE A 76 -6.58 -4.34 -11.61
C ILE A 76 -5.81 -3.03 -11.56
N GLU A 77 -6.37 -2.04 -10.88
CA GLU A 77 -5.69 -0.80 -10.53
C GLU A 77 -5.44 -0.77 -9.02
N ILE A 78 -4.16 -0.78 -8.64
CA ILE A 78 -3.75 -0.73 -7.24
C ILE A 78 -3.63 0.72 -6.80
N LEU A 79 -4.45 1.12 -5.83
CA LEU A 79 -4.41 2.41 -5.16
C LEU A 79 -3.77 2.20 -3.78
N ALA A 80 -2.43 2.07 -3.77
CA ALA A 80 -1.65 1.94 -2.55
C ALA A 80 -1.38 3.32 -1.92
N ASN A 81 -1.14 3.36 -0.61
CA ASN A 81 -1.06 4.60 0.17
C ASN A 81 -2.37 5.42 0.11
N ALA A 82 -3.52 4.74 0.04
CA ALA A 82 -4.82 5.35 -0.16
C ALA A 82 -5.90 4.75 0.74
N GLU A 83 -6.87 5.58 1.14
CA GLU A 83 -7.93 5.20 2.07
C GLU A 83 -9.30 5.62 1.54
N VAL A 84 -10.31 4.79 1.75
CA VAL A 84 -11.70 5.15 1.46
C VAL A 84 -12.23 6.07 2.57
N ILE A 85 -12.65 7.27 2.21
CA ILE A 85 -13.15 8.28 3.15
C ILE A 85 -14.65 8.54 3.01
N GLY A 86 -15.28 8.06 1.94
CA GLY A 86 -16.70 8.23 1.71
C GLY A 86 -17.28 7.18 0.77
N LEU A 87 -18.51 6.76 1.03
CA LEU A 87 -19.27 5.85 0.20
C LEU A 87 -20.71 6.33 0.15
N ARG A 88 -21.24 6.52 -1.06
CA ARG A 88 -22.65 6.88 -1.30
C ARG A 88 -23.20 6.12 -2.50
N GLY A 89 -24.52 6.12 -2.67
CA GLY A 89 -25.20 5.39 -3.74
C GLY A 89 -25.86 4.09 -3.27
N GLU A 90 -26.14 3.20 -4.21
CA GLU A 90 -26.93 1.98 -4.01
C GLU A 90 -26.29 0.78 -4.76
N PRO A 91 -26.64 -0.47 -4.41
CA PRO A 91 -26.08 -1.65 -5.09
C PRO A 91 -26.19 -1.57 -6.62
N GLY A 92 -25.06 -1.74 -7.32
CA GLY A 92 -24.94 -1.59 -8.76
C GLY A 92 -24.44 -0.21 -9.21
N ARG A 93 -24.47 0.79 -8.32
CA ARG A 93 -23.91 2.13 -8.55
C ARG A 93 -23.56 2.84 -7.24
N PHE A 94 -22.36 2.54 -6.75
CA PHE A 94 -21.71 3.27 -5.68
C PHE A 94 -20.80 4.34 -6.24
N GLU A 95 -20.71 5.44 -5.51
CA GLU A 95 -19.70 6.47 -5.69
C GLU A 95 -18.82 6.47 -4.43
N VAL A 96 -17.54 6.16 -4.62
CA VAL A 96 -16.57 6.00 -3.52
C VAL A 96 -15.55 7.12 -3.60
N THR A 97 -15.36 7.83 -2.49
CA THR A 97 -14.31 8.84 -2.36
C THR A 97 -13.07 8.19 -1.75
N VAL A 98 -11.98 8.19 -2.50
CA VAL A 98 -10.67 7.66 -2.10
C VAL A 98 -9.70 8.82 -1.93
N LYS A 99 -9.03 8.86 -0.77
CA LYS A 99 -7.98 9.82 -0.43
C LYS A 99 -6.63 9.14 -0.61
N GLU A 100 -5.84 9.63 -1.56
CA GLU A 100 -4.47 9.20 -1.83
C GLU A 100 -3.49 10.14 -1.13
N ARG A 101 -2.68 9.60 -0.21
CA ARG A 101 -1.64 10.38 0.47
C ARG A 101 -0.45 10.58 -0.48
N PRO A 102 0.26 11.73 -0.38
CA PRO A 102 1.45 11.95 -1.18
C PRO A 102 2.50 10.91 -0.82
N ARG A 103 3.07 10.27 -1.84
CA ARG A 103 4.21 9.36 -1.68
C ARG A 103 5.53 10.13 -1.62
N TYR A 104 5.53 11.35 -2.15
CA TYR A 104 6.69 12.18 -2.45
C TYR A 104 7.72 11.50 -3.38
N VAL A 105 7.25 10.48 -4.11
CA VAL A 105 8.01 9.75 -5.11
C VAL A 105 7.07 9.43 -6.25
N ASP A 106 7.45 9.81 -7.46
CA ASP A 106 6.78 9.45 -8.69
C ASP A 106 6.93 7.94 -8.95
N ILE A 107 5.81 7.23 -8.95
CA ILE A 107 5.75 5.78 -9.15
C ILE A 107 6.23 5.39 -10.55
N GLU A 108 5.98 6.20 -11.57
CA GLU A 108 6.33 5.87 -12.95
C GLU A 108 7.83 5.98 -13.18
N LYS A 109 8.48 6.96 -12.55
CA LYS A 109 9.94 7.14 -12.63
C LYS A 109 10.71 6.20 -11.70
N CYS A 110 10.18 5.93 -10.51
CA CYS A 110 10.93 5.20 -9.49
C CYS A 110 11.22 3.76 -9.90
N THR A 111 12.49 3.36 -9.86
CA THR A 111 12.91 1.98 -10.20
C THR A 111 12.84 1.01 -9.01
N GLY A 112 12.63 1.53 -7.79
CA GLY A 112 12.60 0.71 -6.58
C GLY A 112 13.97 0.19 -6.12
N CYS A 113 15.07 0.81 -6.56
CA CYS A 113 16.45 0.36 -6.28
C CYS A 113 16.88 0.45 -4.81
N GLY A 114 16.29 1.36 -4.02
CA GLY A 114 16.59 1.53 -2.60
C GLY A 114 17.77 2.48 -2.27
N ALA A 115 18.53 2.95 -3.27
CA ALA A 115 19.70 3.81 -3.04
C ALA A 115 19.39 5.09 -2.25
N CYS A 116 18.20 5.66 -2.43
CA CYS A 116 17.77 6.84 -1.67
C CYS A 116 17.56 6.56 -0.18
N ALA A 117 17.17 5.34 0.18
CA ALA A 117 16.99 4.92 1.58
C ALA A 117 18.35 4.77 2.27
N GLU A 118 19.31 4.12 1.59
CA GLU A 118 20.70 3.97 2.06
C GLU A 118 21.40 5.33 2.22
N ALA A 119 21.15 6.27 1.30
CA ALA A 119 21.74 7.60 1.35
C ALA A 119 21.07 8.52 2.39
N CYS A 120 19.92 8.15 2.95
CA CYS A 120 19.16 9.03 3.83
C CYS A 120 19.93 9.34 5.12
N VAL A 121 19.94 10.61 5.54
CA VAL A 121 20.59 11.02 6.81
C VAL A 121 19.97 10.39 8.07
N LEU A 122 18.77 9.81 7.94
CA LEU A 122 18.06 9.08 8.99
C LEU A 122 18.05 7.56 8.77
N GLU A 123 18.91 7.03 7.89
CA GLU A 123 19.12 5.59 7.75
C GLU A 123 19.40 4.94 9.12
N GLY A 124 18.72 3.82 9.39
CA GLY A 124 18.84 3.07 10.64
C GLY A 124 18.31 3.79 11.89
N ARG A 125 17.45 4.82 11.77
CA ARG A 125 16.99 5.61 12.94
C ARG A 125 15.51 5.51 13.28
N ILE A 126 14.64 5.26 12.30
CA ILE A 126 13.18 5.30 12.50
C ILE A 126 12.68 3.87 12.71
N PRO A 127 11.91 3.57 13.77
CA PRO A 127 11.31 2.25 13.94
C PRO A 127 10.46 1.86 12.71
N SER A 128 10.63 0.63 12.23
CA SER A 128 9.89 0.11 11.07
C SER A 128 8.53 -0.43 11.53
N GLU A 129 7.45 0.10 10.97
CA GLU A 129 6.08 -0.36 11.24
C GLU A 129 5.86 -1.78 10.70
N PHE A 130 6.53 -2.14 9.61
CA PHE A 130 6.46 -3.48 9.04
C PHE A 130 7.16 -4.51 9.95
N ASP A 131 8.22 -4.10 10.65
CA ASP A 131 8.96 -4.99 11.57
C ASP A 131 8.45 -4.86 13.03
N GLU A 132 7.25 -4.31 13.24
CA GLU A 132 6.65 -4.08 14.56
C GLU A 132 7.59 -3.32 15.54
N GLY A 133 8.35 -2.36 15.01
CA GLY A 133 9.30 -1.53 15.76
C GLY A 133 10.61 -2.22 16.16
N LEU A 134 10.79 -3.51 15.82
CA LEU A 134 12.02 -4.26 16.09
C LEU A 134 13.14 -3.87 15.11
N GLY A 135 12.76 -3.66 13.86
CA GLY A 135 13.62 -3.15 12.80
C GLY A 135 13.69 -1.63 12.78
N LYS A 136 14.69 -1.09 12.08
CA LYS A 136 14.81 0.35 11.81
C LYS A 136 14.92 0.60 10.32
N ARG A 137 14.31 1.70 9.87
CA ARG A 137 14.29 2.20 8.50
C ARG A 137 14.79 3.64 8.42
N ALA A 138 14.96 4.10 7.18
CA ALA A 138 15.17 5.50 6.83
C ALA A 138 13.83 6.27 6.70
N ALA A 139 13.90 7.59 6.55
CA ALA A 139 12.72 8.43 6.32
C ALA A 139 12.15 8.25 4.90
N ILE A 140 13.03 8.01 3.91
CA ILE A 140 12.63 7.50 2.59
C ILE A 140 12.99 6.02 2.53
N TYR A 141 12.06 5.16 2.16
CA TYR A 141 12.21 3.71 2.32
C TYR A 141 11.38 2.92 1.32
N ILE A 142 11.71 1.64 1.17
CA ILE A 142 10.86 0.63 0.53
C ILE A 142 10.13 -0.11 1.64
N PHE A 143 8.80 -0.24 1.56
CA PHE A 143 7.97 -0.72 2.68
C PHE A 143 8.38 -2.10 3.19
N TYR A 144 8.61 -3.05 2.28
CA TYR A 144 9.26 -4.33 2.54
C TYR A 144 9.92 -4.85 1.24
N PRO A 145 10.87 -5.81 1.30
CA PRO A 145 11.72 -6.11 0.14
C PRO A 145 10.99 -6.58 -1.12
N GLN A 146 9.89 -7.32 -1.00
CA GLN A 146 9.05 -7.82 -2.10
C GLN A 146 7.77 -6.99 -2.31
N ALA A 147 7.74 -5.74 -1.84
CA ALA A 147 6.60 -4.85 -1.94
C ALA A 147 6.01 -4.78 -3.35
N THR A 148 4.67 -4.76 -3.44
CA THR A 148 3.96 -4.44 -4.68
C THR A 148 3.00 -3.26 -4.44
N PRO A 149 3.16 -2.13 -5.13
CA PRO A 149 4.27 -1.80 -6.03
C PRO A 149 5.59 -1.63 -5.25
N ARG A 150 6.72 -2.10 -5.82
CA ARG A 150 8.05 -1.93 -5.22
C ARG A 150 8.57 -0.52 -5.49
N LYS A 151 8.06 0.46 -4.76
CA LYS A 151 8.38 1.88 -4.96
C LYS A 151 8.74 2.52 -3.62
N ALA A 152 9.69 3.44 -3.66
CA ALA A 152 10.05 4.19 -2.46
C ALA A 152 8.89 5.08 -2.01
N ILE A 153 8.86 5.41 -0.73
CA ILE A 153 7.94 6.38 -0.13
C ILE A 153 8.72 7.21 0.89
N VAL A 154 8.38 8.49 1.02
CA VAL A 154 8.89 9.35 2.07
C VAL A 154 7.86 9.42 3.20
N ASP A 155 8.29 9.15 4.42
CA ASP A 155 7.55 9.44 5.63
C ASP A 155 7.59 10.96 5.90
N PRO A 156 6.46 11.68 5.77
CA PRO A 156 6.43 13.13 5.96
C PRO A 156 6.66 13.55 7.40
N GLU A 157 6.36 12.69 8.38
CA GLU A 157 6.50 13.01 9.80
C GLU A 157 7.96 12.84 10.27
N ALA A 158 8.69 11.92 9.65
CA ALA A 158 10.10 11.70 9.97
C ALA A 158 11.08 12.47 9.08
N CYS A 159 10.72 12.79 7.84
CA CYS A 159 11.62 13.45 6.89
C CYS A 159 12.04 14.85 7.37
N VAL A 160 13.35 15.04 7.60
CA VAL A 160 13.90 16.32 8.09
C VAL A 160 13.65 17.47 7.10
N TYR A 161 13.64 17.19 5.80
CA TYR A 161 13.34 18.20 4.79
C TYR A 161 11.88 18.66 4.86
N LEU A 162 10.93 17.73 4.88
CA LEU A 162 9.50 18.05 4.93
C LEU A 162 9.09 18.70 6.26
N THR A 163 9.71 18.30 7.37
CA THR A 163 9.38 18.84 8.71
C THR A 163 10.09 20.14 9.06
N ARG A 164 11.34 20.35 8.60
CA ARG A 164 12.19 21.49 9.03
C ARG A 164 12.69 22.37 7.88
N GLY A 165 12.42 22.00 6.63
CA GLY A 165 12.88 22.69 5.42
C GLY A 165 14.41 22.63 5.21
N ARG A 166 15.15 21.85 6.01
CA ARG A 166 16.62 21.81 5.98
C ARG A 166 17.13 20.39 6.12
N CYS A 167 17.68 19.84 5.05
CA CYS A 167 18.32 18.53 4.99
C CYS A 167 19.44 18.58 3.96
N LYS A 168 20.43 17.67 4.06
CA LYS A 168 21.45 17.52 3.01
C LYS A 168 20.87 16.98 1.69
N GLN A 169 19.64 16.46 1.71
CA GLN A 169 18.91 15.93 0.54
C GLN A 169 19.73 14.91 -0.27
N THR A 170 20.60 14.15 0.40
CA THR A 170 21.42 13.07 -0.18
C THR A 170 20.58 11.99 -0.89
N CYS A 171 19.30 11.85 -0.53
CA CYS A 171 18.36 10.98 -1.24
C CYS A 171 18.06 11.46 -2.67
N LEU A 172 18.05 12.78 -2.94
CA LEU A 172 17.91 13.34 -4.30
C LEU A 172 19.13 13.00 -5.15
N GLU A 173 20.33 13.24 -4.61
CA GLU A 173 21.60 12.94 -5.30
C GLU A 173 21.73 11.45 -5.64
N ALA A 174 21.27 10.56 -4.75
CA ALA A 174 21.27 9.12 -4.97
C ALA A 174 20.20 8.63 -5.97
N CYS A 175 19.17 9.44 -6.25
CA CYS A 175 18.06 9.06 -7.11
C CYS A 175 18.38 9.34 -8.59
N GLN A 176 19.03 8.38 -9.26
CA GLN A 176 19.35 8.49 -10.69
C GLN A 176 18.11 8.64 -11.60
N ALA A 177 16.94 8.19 -11.14
CA ALA A 177 15.69 8.26 -11.90
C ALA A 177 14.95 9.60 -11.74
N ASP A 178 15.45 10.51 -10.91
CA ASP A 178 14.82 11.81 -10.61
C ASP A 178 13.32 11.66 -10.26
N ALA A 179 13.05 10.69 -9.37
CA ALA A 179 11.70 10.28 -9.01
C ALA A 179 11.18 10.92 -7.72
N ILE A 180 12.05 11.54 -6.91
CA ILE A 180 11.63 12.11 -5.62
C ILE A 180 11.06 13.51 -5.85
N ASP A 181 9.84 13.73 -5.38
CA ASP A 181 9.11 14.98 -5.56
C ASP A 181 8.45 15.38 -4.23
N PHE A 182 9.07 16.33 -3.52
CA PHE A 182 8.58 16.81 -2.23
C PHE A 182 7.39 17.77 -2.33
N GLU A 183 7.00 18.17 -3.54
CA GLU A 183 5.87 19.07 -3.78
C GLU A 183 4.55 18.33 -3.96
N GLN A 184 4.58 16.98 -4.00
CA GLN A 184 3.36 16.18 -4.07
C GLN A 184 2.41 16.52 -2.92
N THR A 185 1.15 16.78 -3.27
CA THR A 185 0.06 16.98 -2.33
C THR A 185 -0.88 15.79 -2.32
N GLU A 186 -1.65 15.68 -1.26
CA GLU A 186 -2.80 14.78 -1.18
C GLU A 186 -3.77 14.98 -2.34
N ARG A 187 -4.39 13.88 -2.77
CA ARG A 187 -5.38 13.87 -3.86
C ARG A 187 -6.62 13.10 -3.42
N GLU A 188 -7.77 13.62 -3.77
CA GLU A 188 -9.04 12.89 -3.63
C GLU A 188 -9.54 12.48 -5.02
N ARG A 189 -9.97 11.23 -5.13
CA ARG A 189 -10.59 10.67 -6.34
C ARG A 189 -11.96 10.16 -6.01
N VAL A 190 -12.91 10.50 -6.88
CA VAL A 190 -14.26 9.94 -6.86
C VAL A 190 -14.30 8.83 -7.90
N ILE A 191 -14.58 7.60 -7.46
CA ILE A 191 -14.58 6.40 -8.29
C ILE A 191 -15.97 5.77 -8.22
N GLU A 192 -16.61 5.61 -9.38
CA GLU A 192 -17.88 4.88 -9.45
C GLU A 192 -17.63 3.37 -9.62
N VAL A 193 -18.31 2.54 -8.83
CA VAL A 193 -18.23 1.07 -8.86
C VAL A 193 -19.60 0.43 -8.67
N GLY A 194 -19.81 -0.77 -9.19
CA GLY A 194 -21.05 -1.51 -9.01
C GLY A 194 -21.14 -2.23 -7.66
N ALA A 195 -19.99 -2.59 -7.09
CA ALA A 195 -19.90 -3.31 -5.82
C ALA A 195 -18.63 -2.91 -5.03
N VAL A 196 -18.66 -3.15 -3.72
CA VAL A 196 -17.55 -2.94 -2.80
C VAL A 196 -17.34 -4.20 -1.96
N ILE A 197 -16.10 -4.66 -1.85
CA ILE A 197 -15.68 -5.75 -0.97
C ILE A 197 -14.79 -5.18 0.12
N LEU A 198 -15.13 -5.42 1.38
CA LEU A 198 -14.31 -5.03 2.53
C LEU A 198 -13.44 -6.21 2.96
N ALA A 199 -12.13 -6.03 2.86
CA ALA A 199 -11.10 -6.98 3.32
C ALA A 199 -10.00 -6.27 4.16
N PRO A 200 -10.36 -5.47 5.19
CA PRO A 200 -9.40 -4.62 5.92
C PRO A 200 -8.39 -5.39 6.79
N GLY A 201 -8.54 -6.71 6.92
CA GLY A 201 -7.66 -7.54 7.74
C GLY A 201 -7.91 -7.39 9.24
N TYR A 202 -6.85 -7.42 10.04
CA TYR A 202 -6.90 -7.38 11.50
C TYR A 202 -5.68 -6.66 12.09
N LYS A 203 -5.78 -6.31 13.38
CA LYS A 203 -4.68 -5.79 14.20
C LYS A 203 -4.32 -6.82 15.27
N LEU A 204 -3.04 -6.84 15.66
CA LEU A 204 -2.60 -7.63 16.80
C LEU A 204 -3.19 -7.04 18.09
N TYR A 205 -3.45 -7.92 19.06
CA TYR A 205 -3.80 -7.50 20.40
C TYR A 205 -2.63 -6.75 21.03
N ASP A 206 -2.91 -5.65 21.74
CA ASP A 206 -1.92 -4.93 22.52
C ASP A 206 -1.77 -5.60 23.90
N PRO A 207 -0.68 -6.34 24.15
CA PRO A 207 -0.51 -7.07 25.40
C PRO A 207 -0.31 -6.16 26.61
N SER A 208 -0.03 -4.86 26.44
CA SER A 208 0.08 -3.91 27.55
C SER A 208 -1.24 -3.68 28.29
N LEU A 209 -2.37 -4.09 27.68
CA LEU A 209 -3.69 -4.07 28.30
C LEU A 209 -3.91 -5.25 29.27
N SER A 210 -3.08 -6.28 29.20
CA SER A 210 -3.08 -7.43 30.11
C SER A 210 -2.05 -7.22 31.21
N GLU A 211 -2.47 -6.57 32.30
CA GLU A 211 -1.64 -6.28 33.48
C GLU A 211 -0.97 -7.55 34.06
N GLU A 212 -1.55 -8.74 33.84
CA GLU A 212 -0.99 -10.00 34.31
C GLU A 212 0.34 -10.40 33.64
N PHE A 213 0.70 -9.77 32.51
CA PHE A 213 1.96 -10.03 31.80
C PHE A 213 3.13 -9.14 32.23
N GLY A 214 2.89 -8.17 33.11
CA GLY A 214 3.92 -7.29 33.68
C GLY A 214 4.03 -5.95 32.98
#